data_AF-A0A7W8ZAS6-F1
#
_entry.id   AF-A0A7W8ZAS6-F1
#
_cell.length_a   1.000
_cell.length_b   1.000
_cell.length_c   1.000
_cell.angle_alpha   90.00
_cell.angle_beta   90.00
_cell.angle_gamma   90.00
#
_symmetry.space_group_name_H-M   'P 1'
#
loop_
_entity.id
_entity.type
_entity.pdbx_description
1 polymer ?
#
loop_
_entity_poly.entity_id
_entity_poly.type
_entity_poly.pdbx_seq_one_letter_code
_entity_poly.pdbx_strand_id
1 'polypeptide(L)'
;MATPVRLTADAGETRFGRDGPVNRAFSRDPSSRVTDPMKHARLAARSREDPLRNLRRRASLAAAIGITALSLAGIPAQAGTGPSLAPTARTSAWTALPAAPVAFAAAETHKGARSAASGEPVCTAPYINEDQRLGPKSLPQKGVLGRILRTYVPLGGLPPQKFLDRYWDWSVNFYRFPPDFGFAHSGGYPNGRPLIASKTLRVGERVDRFGSENGAFLAPYGTPYEERGIPPTSLDTFPDSPEYPCNYHVYRVIKEFAVDFGPIASAFQQPGGGSQYHLVSRLIAEAPQNRDEVAVGWLVQNGYLVRLN
;
A
#
# COMPACT_ATOMS: atom_id res chain seq x y z
N MET A 1 4.82 11.13 -53.23
CA MET A 1 4.63 11.87 -54.50
C MET A 1 3.54 12.90 -54.25
N ALA A 2 3.63 14.20 -54.53
CA ALA A 2 4.73 15.14 -54.70
C ALA A 2 4.06 16.53 -54.58
N THR A 3 4.64 17.44 -53.80
CA THR A 3 4.46 18.90 -53.97
C THR A 3 5.13 19.34 -55.30
N PRO A 4 4.87 20.55 -55.88
CA PRO A 4 5.31 21.87 -55.35
C PRO A 4 4.21 22.98 -55.45
N VAL A 5 4.15 24.05 -54.63
CA VAL A 5 5.03 25.25 -54.42
C VAL A 5 5.10 26.13 -55.70
N ARG A 6 5.00 27.48 -55.76
CA ARG A 6 4.63 28.64 -54.89
C ARG A 6 4.93 29.94 -55.72
N LEU A 7 4.53 31.12 -55.20
CA LEU A 7 5.02 32.52 -55.44
C LEU A 7 4.46 33.26 -56.68
N THR A 8 4.03 34.53 -56.60
CA THR A 8 4.65 35.77 -56.07
C THR A 8 3.55 36.79 -55.66
N ALA A 9 3.59 37.46 -54.51
CA ALA A 9 4.29 38.71 -54.10
C ALA A 9 3.69 40.01 -54.67
N ASP A 10 3.21 40.92 -53.80
CA ASP A 10 3.47 42.36 -53.93
C ASP A 10 3.31 43.12 -52.60
N ALA A 11 4.11 44.16 -52.44
CA ALA A 11 4.34 45.01 -51.30
C ALA A 11 3.42 46.25 -51.30
N GLY A 12 3.34 46.95 -50.16
CA GLY A 12 2.63 48.22 -50.07
C GLY A 12 2.74 48.90 -48.70
N GLU A 13 3.82 49.64 -48.52
CA GLU A 13 4.12 50.54 -47.40
C GLU A 13 3.39 51.89 -47.58
N THR A 14 2.91 52.54 -46.51
CA THR A 14 2.76 54.01 -46.46
C THR A 14 2.67 54.55 -45.03
N ARG A 15 3.37 55.68 -44.83
CA ARG A 15 3.62 56.45 -43.59
C ARG A 15 2.62 57.61 -43.38
N PHE A 16 2.78 58.26 -42.21
CA PHE A 16 2.37 59.61 -41.76
C PHE A 16 1.04 59.68 -40.98
N GLY A 17 0.91 60.31 -39.81
CA GLY A 17 1.82 61.05 -38.92
C GLY A 17 1.05 61.79 -37.81
N ARG A 18 1.78 62.20 -36.75
CA ARG A 18 1.54 63.35 -35.81
C ARG A 18 0.27 63.42 -34.94
N ASP A 19 0.41 63.35 -33.60
CA ASP A 19 0.68 64.49 -32.68
C ASP A 19 0.46 64.09 -31.19
N GLY A 20 1.35 64.56 -30.31
CA GLY A 20 1.27 64.39 -28.84
C GLY A 20 0.30 65.38 -28.16
N PRO A 21 0.25 65.41 -26.80
CA PRO A 21 1.35 66.04 -26.08
C PRO A 21 1.81 65.40 -24.76
N VAL A 22 2.99 65.89 -24.41
CA VAL A 22 3.93 65.71 -23.29
C VAL A 22 3.37 66.06 -21.90
N ASN A 23 3.81 65.34 -20.85
CA ASN A 23 4.35 65.86 -19.56
C ASN A 23 4.41 64.72 -18.52
N ARG A 24 5.38 64.59 -17.61
CA ARG A 24 6.69 65.17 -17.32
C ARG A 24 7.24 64.29 -16.18
N ALA A 25 8.45 63.77 -16.32
CA ALA A 25 9.10 62.95 -15.31
C ALA A 25 9.48 63.78 -14.07
N PHE A 26 9.33 63.19 -12.87
CA PHE A 26 10.06 63.60 -11.68
C PHE A 26 10.80 62.39 -11.12
N SER A 27 12.12 62.44 -11.28
CA SER A 27 13.09 61.57 -10.61
C SER A 27 13.33 62.10 -9.19
N ARG A 28 13.24 61.22 -8.19
CA ARG A 28 13.89 61.38 -6.87
C ARG A 28 14.23 59.98 -6.32
N ASP A 29 15.51 59.64 -6.37
CA ASP A 29 16.18 58.76 -5.39
C ASP A 29 16.55 59.66 -4.17
N PRO A 30 16.58 59.20 -2.90
CA PRO A 30 17.61 58.28 -2.40
C PRO A 30 17.16 57.25 -1.33
N SER A 31 17.90 56.14 -1.30
CA SER A 31 18.33 55.36 -0.12
C SER A 31 18.01 55.96 1.28
N SER A 32 17.21 55.23 2.07
CA SER A 32 17.41 54.93 3.51
C SER A 32 16.08 54.64 4.22
N ARG A 33 15.81 53.35 4.51
CA ARG A 33 15.13 52.99 5.76
C ARG A 33 15.34 51.51 6.10
N VAL A 34 16.12 51.33 7.14
CA VAL A 34 16.36 50.09 7.90
C VAL A 34 15.03 49.49 8.35
N THR A 35 14.84 48.19 8.10
CA THR A 35 13.71 47.40 8.61
C THR A 35 14.01 46.90 10.03
N ASP A 36 13.16 47.27 10.99
CA ASP A 36 13.15 46.79 12.38
C ASP A 36 12.50 45.40 12.48
N PRO A 37 13.20 44.34 12.93
CA PRO A 37 12.70 42.97 12.95
C PRO A 37 11.99 42.55 14.27
N MET A 38 11.42 43.49 15.05
CA MET A 38 10.84 43.19 16.37
C MET A 38 9.33 43.49 16.53
N LYS A 39 8.55 43.53 15.43
CA LYS A 39 7.08 43.78 15.51
C LYS A 39 6.14 42.62 15.12
N HIS A 40 6.66 41.46 14.70
CA HIS A 40 5.81 40.30 14.37
C HIS A 40 5.73 39.22 15.47
N ALA A 41 6.36 39.43 16.63
CA ALA A 41 6.47 38.43 17.68
C ALA A 41 5.35 38.44 18.76
N ARG A 42 4.25 39.19 18.58
CA ARG A 42 3.18 39.31 19.61
C ARG A 42 1.74 39.01 19.18
N LEU A 43 1.55 38.28 18.08
CA LEU A 43 0.22 37.77 17.67
C LEU A 43 0.14 36.24 17.52
N ALA A 44 1.21 35.50 17.81
CA ALA A 44 1.25 34.03 17.68
C ALA A 44 1.28 33.29 19.04
N ALA A 45 0.59 33.81 20.06
CA ALA A 45 0.55 33.19 21.38
C ALA A 45 -0.84 33.25 22.03
N ARG A 46 -1.90 32.85 21.29
CA ARG A 46 -3.20 32.53 21.89
C ARG A 46 -4.10 31.71 20.95
N SER A 47 -3.71 30.45 20.70
CA SER A 47 -4.66 29.37 20.41
C SER A 47 -3.92 28.03 20.44
N ARG A 48 -3.73 27.47 21.64
CA ARG A 48 -3.48 26.04 21.82
C ARG A 48 -4.77 25.48 22.39
N GLU A 49 -5.66 25.04 21.50
CA GLU A 49 -6.81 24.24 21.91
C GLU A 49 -6.42 22.76 21.94
N ASP A 50 -6.80 22.13 23.04
CA ASP A 50 -6.49 20.78 23.47
C ASP A 50 -7.36 19.75 22.69
N PRO A 51 -6.78 18.84 21.88
CA PRO A 51 -7.54 18.00 20.95
C PRO A 51 -8.42 16.92 21.61
N LEU A 52 -8.37 16.75 22.94
CA LEU A 52 -9.16 15.74 23.66
C LEU A 52 -10.53 16.25 24.16
N ARG A 53 -10.87 17.51 23.93
CA ARG A 53 -12.12 18.10 24.46
C ARG A 53 -13.36 17.86 23.58
N ASN A 54 -13.18 17.51 22.30
CA ASN A 54 -14.27 17.27 21.35
C ASN A 54 -14.76 15.82 21.30
N LEU A 55 -14.10 14.88 22.00
CA LEU A 55 -14.50 13.47 22.04
C LEU A 55 -15.50 13.15 23.16
N ARG A 56 -15.85 14.11 24.02
CA ARG A 56 -16.77 13.91 25.17
C ARG A 56 -18.11 14.66 25.10
N ARG A 57 -18.43 15.33 23.97
CA ARG A 57 -19.69 16.10 23.83
C ARG A 57 -20.75 15.49 22.91
N ARG A 58 -20.57 14.26 22.42
CA ARG A 58 -21.55 13.58 21.56
C ARG A 58 -21.77 12.12 21.94
N ALA A 59 -22.23 11.89 23.18
CA ALA A 59 -22.87 10.62 23.57
C ALA A 59 -23.61 10.83 24.89
N SER A 60 -24.81 11.42 24.87
CA SER A 60 -25.79 11.38 25.96
C SER A 60 -27.09 12.04 25.48
N LEU A 61 -28.05 11.26 24.96
CA LEU A 61 -29.50 11.53 25.07
C LEU A 61 -30.28 10.42 24.32
N ALA A 62 -30.72 9.41 25.06
CA ALA A 62 -32.00 8.73 24.86
C ALA A 62 -32.33 7.89 26.11
N ALA A 63 -33.27 8.41 26.91
CA ALA A 63 -34.00 7.74 27.98
C ALA A 63 -34.82 6.56 27.40
N ALA A 64 -34.75 5.35 27.98
CA ALA A 64 -35.47 4.84 29.14
C ALA A 64 -36.99 4.61 28.92
N ILE A 65 -37.33 3.35 28.63
CA ILE A 65 -38.56 2.63 29.02
C ILE A 65 -38.02 1.20 29.31
N GLY A 66 -37.99 0.62 30.51
CA GLY A 66 -38.93 0.68 31.61
C GLY A 66 -39.77 -0.60 31.60
N ILE A 67 -39.26 -1.72 32.11
CA ILE A 67 -40.04 -2.83 32.73
C ILE A 67 -39.17 -3.47 33.81
N THR A 68 -39.74 -3.49 35.01
CA THR A 68 -39.30 -4.11 36.26
C THR A 68 -39.61 -5.61 36.33
N ALA A 69 -38.68 -6.43 36.84
CA ALA A 69 -38.95 -7.62 37.65
C ALA A 69 -37.63 -8.07 38.30
N LEU A 70 -37.41 -7.76 39.58
CA LEU A 70 -37.67 -8.60 40.76
C LEU A 70 -36.48 -9.51 41.10
N SER A 71 -35.79 -9.10 42.17
CA SER A 71 -34.68 -9.71 42.89
C SER A 71 -34.97 -11.09 43.46
N LEU A 72 -33.93 -11.92 43.62
CA LEU A 72 -33.70 -12.75 44.81
C LEU A 72 -32.24 -13.21 44.90
N ALA A 73 -31.76 -13.22 46.14
CA ALA A 73 -30.40 -13.41 46.60
C ALA A 73 -29.95 -14.89 46.63
N GLY A 74 -28.63 -15.13 46.78
CA GLY A 74 -28.11 -16.40 47.30
C GLY A 74 -26.70 -16.77 46.84
N ILE A 75 -25.70 -16.48 47.68
CA ILE A 75 -24.41 -17.18 47.76
C ILE A 75 -24.57 -18.19 48.92
N PRO A 76 -24.13 -19.47 48.85
CA PRO A 76 -22.74 -19.81 49.20
C PRO A 76 -22.06 -20.97 48.47
N ALA A 77 -20.75 -21.03 48.73
CA ALA A 77 -19.77 -22.01 48.34
C ALA A 77 -19.90 -23.36 49.05
N GLN A 78 -19.34 -24.42 48.45
CA GLN A 78 -18.48 -25.48 49.05
C GLN A 78 -18.22 -26.55 47.95
N ALA A 79 -16.99 -26.81 47.54
CA ALA A 79 -15.99 -27.68 48.18
C ALA A 79 -16.44 -29.16 48.25
N GLY A 80 -15.91 -29.97 47.32
CA GLY A 80 -16.02 -31.43 47.34
C GLY A 80 -14.70 -32.05 46.85
N THR A 81 -13.91 -32.53 47.79
CA THR A 81 -12.68 -33.32 47.65
C THR A 81 -13.01 -34.78 47.34
N GLY A 82 -12.23 -35.43 46.46
CA GLY A 82 -12.18 -36.91 46.39
C GLY A 82 -11.60 -37.46 45.09
N PRO A 83 -10.94 -38.64 45.08
CA PRO A 83 -9.59 -38.75 44.55
C PRO A 83 -9.43 -39.59 43.27
N SER A 84 -8.25 -39.40 42.65
CA SER A 84 -7.36 -40.33 41.93
C SER A 84 -7.86 -41.75 41.64
N LEU A 85 -7.65 -42.21 40.40
CA LEU A 85 -6.79 -43.37 40.06
C LEU A 85 -6.89 -43.69 38.54
N ALA A 86 -5.75 -43.59 37.84
CA ALA A 86 -5.46 -44.44 36.67
C ALA A 86 -5.23 -45.88 37.18
N PRO A 87 -5.50 -46.95 36.40
CA PRO A 87 -4.57 -47.44 35.35
C PRO A 87 -5.36 -48.12 34.18
N THR A 88 -4.86 -48.77 33.13
CA THR A 88 -3.58 -49.39 32.76
C THR A 88 -3.65 -49.66 31.25
N ALA A 89 -2.54 -49.46 30.55
CA ALA A 89 -2.38 -49.85 29.15
C ALA A 89 -2.39 -51.38 29.00
N ARG A 90 -3.18 -51.90 28.04
CA ARG A 90 -3.13 -53.30 27.61
C ARG A 90 -1.92 -53.50 26.69
N THR A 91 -0.99 -54.32 27.14
CA THR A 91 0.05 -54.93 26.30
C THR A 91 -0.58 -56.02 25.43
N SER A 92 -0.26 -56.01 24.14
CA SER A 92 -0.44 -57.17 23.27
C SER A 92 0.94 -57.56 22.75
N ALA A 93 1.41 -58.71 23.26
CA ALA A 93 2.60 -59.37 22.77
C ALA A 93 2.23 -60.18 21.52
N TRP A 94 2.99 -60.01 20.45
CA TRP A 94 3.07 -60.98 19.36
C TRP A 94 4.53 -61.31 19.11
N THR A 95 4.79 -62.61 19.18
CA THR A 95 6.06 -63.31 19.04
C THR A 95 6.64 -63.18 17.64
N ALA A 96 7.96 -62.98 17.58
CA ALA A 96 8.76 -62.96 16.37
C ALA A 96 9.02 -64.38 15.81
N LEU A 97 9.08 -64.48 14.48
CA LEU A 97 9.72 -65.55 13.72
C LEU A 97 10.69 -64.92 12.70
N PRO A 98 11.85 -65.52 12.41
CA PRO A 98 12.88 -64.92 11.56
C PRO A 98 12.70 -65.32 10.09
N ALA A 99 12.84 -64.35 9.18
CA ALA A 99 12.96 -64.62 7.74
C ALA A 99 14.09 -63.77 7.15
N ALA A 100 14.87 -64.40 6.28
CA ALA A 100 16.17 -64.03 5.73
C ALA A 100 16.24 -62.66 5.00
N PRO A 101 17.44 -62.08 4.86
CA PRO A 101 17.61 -60.81 4.14
C PRO A 101 17.51 -61.04 2.63
N VAL A 102 16.44 -60.53 2.03
CA VAL A 102 16.35 -60.33 0.58
C VAL A 102 17.01 -58.99 0.27
N ALA A 103 18.14 -59.02 -0.43
CA ALA A 103 18.79 -57.82 -0.93
C ALA A 103 17.89 -57.14 -1.97
N PHE A 104 17.16 -56.11 -1.56
CA PHE A 104 16.53 -55.17 -2.47
C PHE A 104 17.53 -54.06 -2.79
N ALA A 105 17.90 -53.99 -4.06
CA ALA A 105 18.71 -52.94 -4.65
C ALA A 105 18.20 -51.56 -4.25
N ALA A 106 19.14 -50.67 -3.93
CA ALA A 106 18.88 -49.27 -3.67
C ALA A 106 18.14 -48.66 -4.88
N ALA A 107 16.86 -48.35 -4.70
CA ALA A 107 16.15 -47.47 -5.59
C ALA A 107 16.81 -46.10 -5.49
N GLU A 108 17.45 -45.69 -6.58
CA GLU A 108 18.03 -44.38 -6.74
C GLU A 108 16.99 -43.33 -6.35
N THR A 109 17.32 -42.56 -5.31
CA THR A 109 16.64 -41.30 -5.04
C THR A 109 16.77 -40.45 -6.29
N HIS A 110 15.70 -40.37 -7.09
CA HIS A 110 15.53 -39.31 -8.05
C HIS A 110 15.56 -38.01 -7.26
N LYS A 111 16.76 -37.41 -7.17
CA LYS A 111 16.93 -35.99 -6.89
C LYS A 111 16.07 -35.28 -7.92
N GLY A 112 14.85 -34.92 -7.53
CA GLY A 112 14.06 -33.94 -8.25
C GLY A 112 14.98 -32.76 -8.48
N ALA A 113 15.33 -32.55 -9.74
CA ALA A 113 16.08 -31.39 -10.17
C ALA A 113 15.21 -30.19 -9.83
N ARG A 114 15.39 -29.61 -8.64
CA ARG A 114 15.12 -28.20 -8.41
C ARG A 114 16.02 -27.51 -9.41
N SER A 115 15.44 -27.10 -10.53
CA SER A 115 16.03 -26.14 -11.43
C SER A 115 16.23 -24.88 -10.59
N ALA A 116 17.43 -24.76 -10.01
CA ALA A 116 17.90 -23.53 -9.42
C ALA A 116 17.93 -22.56 -10.60
N ALA A 117 16.95 -21.65 -10.64
CA ALA A 117 17.03 -20.51 -11.52
C ALA A 117 18.29 -19.73 -11.11
N SER A 118 19.38 -19.95 -11.85
CA SER A 118 20.67 -19.30 -11.71
C SER A 118 20.59 -17.86 -12.23
N GLY A 119 19.71 -17.07 -11.62
CA GLY A 119 19.67 -15.63 -11.74
C GLY A 119 20.36 -15.00 -10.54
N GLU A 120 21.10 -13.92 -10.77
CA GLU A 120 21.57 -13.03 -9.70
C GLU A 120 20.38 -12.63 -8.81
N PRO A 121 20.53 -12.58 -7.48
CA PRO A 121 19.44 -12.23 -6.59
C PRO A 121 18.96 -10.80 -6.89
N VAL A 122 17.73 -10.69 -7.41
CA VAL A 122 17.06 -9.42 -7.70
C VAL A 122 16.27 -8.97 -6.49
N CYS A 123 15.99 -7.67 -6.41
CA CYS A 123 15.09 -7.14 -5.40
C CYS A 123 15.53 -7.44 -3.95
N THR A 124 16.83 -7.43 -3.71
CA THR A 124 17.44 -7.58 -2.38
C THR A 124 18.66 -6.65 -2.31
N ALA A 125 19.41 -6.71 -1.21
CA ALA A 125 20.67 -5.98 -1.09
C ALA A 125 21.62 -6.26 -2.28
N PRO A 126 22.40 -5.28 -2.75
CA PRO A 126 22.57 -3.94 -2.18
C PRO A 126 21.36 -3.02 -2.42
N TYR A 127 21.11 -2.14 -1.45
CA TYR A 127 20.04 -1.15 -1.52
C TYR A 127 20.55 0.17 -2.09
N ILE A 128 19.65 1.02 -2.58
CA ILE A 128 20.03 2.35 -3.07
C ILE A 128 20.67 3.12 -1.91
N ASN A 129 21.89 3.63 -2.13
CA ASN A 129 22.68 4.34 -1.11
C ASN A 129 22.90 3.52 0.18
N GLU A 130 22.92 2.19 0.07
CA GLU A 130 23.05 1.25 1.20
C GLU A 130 21.97 1.42 2.29
N ASP A 131 20.83 1.99 1.92
CA ASP A 131 19.70 2.25 2.82
C ASP A 131 18.49 1.45 2.36
N GLN A 132 18.10 0.46 3.16
CA GLN A 132 16.97 -0.42 2.85
C GLN A 132 15.68 0.35 2.59
N ARG A 133 15.49 1.51 3.23
CA ARG A 133 14.29 2.33 3.01
C ARG A 133 14.14 2.75 1.55
N LEU A 134 15.24 2.86 0.82
CA LEU A 134 15.24 3.31 -0.57
C LEU A 134 15.03 2.16 -1.57
N GLY A 135 14.86 0.93 -1.08
CA GLY A 135 14.62 -0.25 -1.90
C GLY A 135 15.87 -0.78 -2.62
N PRO A 136 15.72 -1.89 -3.34
CA PRO A 136 16.84 -2.63 -3.90
C PRO A 136 17.42 -1.93 -5.13
N LYS A 137 18.75 -2.01 -5.29
CA LYS A 137 19.46 -1.40 -6.43
C LYS A 137 19.23 -2.16 -7.73
N SER A 138 19.10 -3.49 -7.66
CA SER A 138 18.95 -4.38 -8.80
C SER A 138 17.49 -4.81 -8.96
N LEU A 139 16.87 -4.43 -10.08
CA LEU A 139 15.48 -4.75 -10.40
C LEU A 139 15.37 -5.70 -11.61
N PRO A 140 14.34 -6.58 -11.66
CA PRO A 140 14.09 -7.44 -12.81
C PRO A 140 13.81 -6.64 -14.08
N GLN A 141 14.47 -7.01 -15.19
CA GLN A 141 14.26 -6.39 -16.51
C GLN A 141 13.50 -7.28 -17.49
N LYS A 142 13.26 -8.55 -17.15
CA LYS A 142 12.62 -9.55 -18.01
C LYS A 142 11.35 -10.10 -17.36
N GLY A 143 10.54 -10.80 -18.15
CA GLY A 143 9.33 -11.47 -17.68
C GLY A 143 8.22 -10.49 -17.28
N VAL A 144 7.31 -10.95 -16.42
CA VAL A 144 6.17 -10.15 -15.93
C VAL A 144 6.66 -8.94 -15.13
N LEU A 145 7.58 -9.16 -14.18
CA LEU A 145 8.15 -8.09 -13.36
C LEU A 145 8.89 -7.05 -14.19
N GLY A 146 9.69 -7.47 -15.18
CA GLY A 146 10.34 -6.52 -16.10
C GLY A 146 9.36 -5.67 -16.89
N ARG A 147 8.17 -6.19 -17.24
CA ARG A 147 7.12 -5.39 -17.89
C ARG A 147 6.44 -4.41 -16.94
N ILE A 148 6.19 -4.83 -15.70
CA ILE A 148 5.58 -4.00 -14.65
C ILE A 148 6.52 -2.86 -14.22
N LEU A 149 7.84 -3.13 -14.17
CA LEU A 149 8.87 -2.19 -13.72
C LEU A 149 9.49 -1.37 -14.86
N ARG A 150 9.10 -1.61 -16.12
CA ARG A 150 9.75 -1.03 -17.31
C ARG A 150 9.85 0.50 -17.27
N THR A 151 8.85 1.15 -16.68
CA THR A 151 8.67 2.60 -16.64
C THR A 151 8.91 3.17 -15.24
N TYR A 152 9.26 2.34 -14.27
CA TYR A 152 9.58 2.76 -12.92
C TYR A 152 10.98 3.39 -12.87
N VAL A 153 11.04 4.65 -12.47
CA VAL A 153 12.29 5.35 -12.15
C VAL A 153 12.45 5.33 -10.62
N PRO A 154 13.47 4.64 -10.07
CA PRO A 154 13.70 4.65 -8.63
C PRO A 154 13.77 6.06 -8.06
N LEU A 155 13.04 6.28 -6.96
CA LEU A 155 12.89 7.58 -6.28
C LEU A 155 12.37 8.72 -7.17
N GLY A 156 11.82 8.40 -8.35
CA GLY A 156 11.47 9.35 -9.40
C GLY A 156 12.62 10.28 -9.80
N GLY A 157 13.86 9.80 -9.70
CA GLY A 157 15.07 10.56 -10.03
C GLY A 157 15.51 11.57 -8.96
N LEU A 158 14.86 11.61 -7.79
CA LEU A 158 15.31 12.46 -6.69
C LEU A 158 16.59 11.91 -6.05
N PRO A 159 17.46 12.79 -5.51
CA PRO A 159 18.52 12.36 -4.61
C PRO A 159 17.94 11.58 -3.40
N PRO A 160 18.60 10.49 -2.96
CA PRO A 160 18.22 9.67 -1.81
C PRO A 160 17.68 10.45 -0.60
N GLN A 161 18.46 11.39 -0.08
CA GLN A 161 18.08 12.15 1.10
C GLN A 161 16.83 13.00 0.88
N LYS A 162 16.72 13.64 -0.29
CA LYS A 162 15.56 14.48 -0.64
C LYS A 162 14.28 13.65 -0.76
N PHE A 163 14.39 12.39 -1.18
CA PHE A 163 13.26 11.46 -1.18
C PHE A 163 12.82 11.13 0.25
N LEU A 164 13.76 10.78 1.14
CA LEU A 164 13.47 10.49 2.54
C LEU A 164 12.90 11.70 3.28
N ASP A 165 13.46 12.89 3.09
CA ASP A 165 12.97 14.12 3.72
C ASP A 165 11.50 14.40 3.36
N ARG A 166 11.07 14.01 2.15
CA ARG A 166 9.71 14.20 1.66
C ARG A 166 8.75 13.12 2.14
N TYR A 167 9.16 11.86 2.08
CA TYR A 167 8.24 10.73 2.23
C TYR A 167 8.44 9.92 3.51
N TRP A 168 9.56 10.06 4.22
CA TRP A 168 9.79 9.35 5.47
C TRP A 168 9.29 10.17 6.66
N ASP A 169 8.63 9.50 7.60
CA ASP A 169 8.33 10.03 8.91
C ASP A 169 9.27 9.41 9.95
N TRP A 170 10.22 10.22 10.39
CA TRP A 170 11.22 9.82 11.39
C TRP A 170 10.62 9.58 12.78
N SER A 171 9.44 10.13 13.10
CA SER A 171 8.83 9.98 14.43
C SER A 171 8.24 8.59 14.65
N VAL A 172 7.73 7.98 13.57
CA VAL A 172 7.14 6.63 13.57
C VAL A 172 8.01 5.62 12.81
N ASN A 173 9.16 6.08 12.30
CA ASN A 173 10.09 5.32 11.49
C ASN A 173 9.40 4.56 10.33
N PHE A 174 8.55 5.29 9.58
CA PHE A 174 7.75 4.72 8.51
C PHE A 174 7.47 5.71 7.39
N TYR A 175 7.02 5.23 6.23
CA TYR A 175 6.61 6.08 5.12
C TYR A 175 5.32 6.87 5.44
N ARG A 176 5.28 8.13 5.01
CA ARG A 176 4.10 8.99 4.96
C ARG A 176 3.24 8.57 3.76
N PHE A 177 2.29 7.67 4.01
CA PHE A 177 1.32 7.30 2.98
C PHE A 177 0.29 8.42 2.73
N PRO A 178 -0.28 8.50 1.52
CA PRO A 178 -1.39 9.42 1.26
C PRO A 178 -2.59 9.10 2.18
N PRO A 179 -3.44 10.10 2.48
CA PRO A 179 -4.66 9.89 3.24
C PRO A 179 -5.65 9.00 2.46
N ASP A 180 -6.79 8.68 3.09
CA ASP A 180 -7.91 7.97 2.46
C ASP A 180 -7.48 6.69 1.75
N PHE A 181 -6.63 5.91 2.42
CA PHE A 181 -6.13 4.61 1.94
C PHE A 181 -5.42 4.68 0.58
N GLY A 182 -4.88 5.84 0.21
CA GLY A 182 -4.19 6.02 -1.08
C GLY A 182 -5.11 6.24 -2.27
N PHE A 183 -6.43 6.38 -2.09
CA PHE A 183 -7.33 6.73 -3.17
C PHE A 183 -7.13 8.18 -3.61
N ALA A 184 -7.14 8.41 -4.92
CA ALA A 184 -7.06 9.75 -5.48
C ALA A 184 -8.33 10.55 -5.17
N HIS A 185 -8.18 11.87 -5.05
CA HIS A 185 -9.27 12.79 -4.80
C HIS A 185 -9.72 13.52 -6.07
N SER A 186 -10.98 13.94 -6.10
CA SER A 186 -11.56 14.69 -7.21
C SER A 186 -10.74 15.93 -7.55
N GLY A 187 -10.35 16.07 -8.81
CA GLY A 187 -9.54 17.20 -9.29
C GLY A 187 -8.06 17.17 -8.85
N GLY A 188 -7.61 16.11 -8.19
CA GLY A 188 -6.22 15.98 -7.71
C GLY A 188 -5.90 16.83 -6.48
N TYR A 189 -6.92 17.37 -5.81
CA TYR A 189 -6.74 18.24 -4.63
C TYR A 189 -6.77 17.43 -3.33
N PRO A 190 -5.87 17.70 -2.35
CA PRO A 190 -5.85 16.98 -1.08
C PRO A 190 -7.14 17.07 -0.25
N ASN A 191 -7.95 18.11 -0.47
CA ASN A 191 -9.25 18.33 0.18
C ASN A 191 -10.44 17.95 -0.71
N GLY A 192 -10.18 17.36 -1.88
CA GLY A 192 -11.23 16.85 -2.76
C GLY A 192 -11.96 15.67 -2.13
N ARG A 193 -13.02 15.19 -2.76
CA ARG A 193 -13.68 13.95 -2.32
C ARG A 193 -12.84 12.75 -2.77
N PRO A 194 -12.55 11.75 -1.91
CA PRO A 194 -11.88 10.54 -2.36
C PRO A 194 -12.73 9.81 -3.41
N LEU A 195 -12.09 9.32 -4.46
CA LEU A 195 -12.74 8.65 -5.58
C LEU A 195 -12.84 7.14 -5.31
N ILE A 196 -13.75 6.77 -4.42
CA ILE A 196 -13.98 5.38 -4.01
C ILE A 196 -15.36 4.93 -4.47
N ALA A 197 -15.42 3.75 -5.09
CA ALA A 197 -16.65 3.06 -5.46
C ALA A 197 -16.56 1.60 -4.99
N SER A 198 -17.70 0.91 -4.91
CA SER A 198 -17.69 -0.53 -4.70
C SER A 198 -17.61 -1.27 -6.04
N LYS A 199 -16.79 -2.32 -6.11
CA LYS A 199 -16.70 -3.24 -7.24
C LYS A 199 -16.76 -4.68 -6.74
N THR A 200 -17.49 -5.54 -7.44
CA THR A 200 -17.40 -7.00 -7.26
C THR A 200 -16.26 -7.54 -8.12
N LEU A 201 -15.30 -8.23 -7.49
CA LEU A 201 -14.32 -9.05 -8.20
C LEU A 201 -14.96 -10.40 -8.52
N ARG A 202 -15.01 -10.72 -9.81
CA ARG A 202 -15.66 -11.93 -10.35
C ARG A 202 -14.69 -13.10 -10.42
N VAL A 203 -15.24 -14.30 -10.38
CA VAL A 203 -14.45 -15.53 -10.56
C VAL A 203 -13.67 -15.47 -11.88
N GLY A 204 -12.39 -15.81 -11.81
CA GLY A 204 -11.46 -15.80 -12.93
C GLY A 204 -10.69 -14.49 -13.12
N GLU A 205 -11.11 -13.38 -12.49
CA GLU A 205 -10.30 -12.14 -12.49
C GLU A 205 -8.92 -12.42 -11.86
N ARG A 206 -7.88 -11.80 -12.44
CA ARG A 206 -6.51 -11.87 -11.92
C ARG A 206 -6.14 -10.55 -11.26
N VAL A 207 -5.54 -10.67 -10.09
CA VAL A 207 -5.07 -9.54 -9.28
C VAL A 207 -3.64 -9.83 -8.82
N ASP A 208 -2.88 -8.79 -8.54
CA ASP A 208 -1.52 -8.92 -8.04
C ASP A 208 -1.23 -7.95 -6.90
N ARG A 209 -0.08 -8.16 -6.23
CA ARG A 209 0.37 -7.35 -5.11
C ARG A 209 1.89 -7.36 -5.01
N PHE A 210 2.44 -6.21 -4.63
CA PHE A 210 3.77 -6.09 -4.04
C PHE A 210 3.61 -5.93 -2.53
N GLY A 211 4.18 -6.84 -1.74
CA GLY A 211 4.09 -6.83 -0.29
C GLY A 211 3.46 -8.09 0.31
N SER A 212 3.69 -8.28 1.61
CA SER A 212 3.14 -9.41 2.38
C SER A 212 1.61 -9.52 2.27
N GLU A 213 1.14 -10.76 2.34
CA GLU A 213 -0.28 -11.14 2.41
C GLU A 213 -1.01 -10.66 3.67
N ASN A 214 -0.29 -10.12 4.65
CA ASN A 214 -0.89 -9.48 5.82
C ASN A 214 -1.55 -8.12 5.48
N GLY A 215 -1.26 -7.54 4.30
CA GLY A 215 -1.89 -6.30 3.86
C GLY A 215 -3.25 -6.50 3.19
N ALA A 216 -3.95 -5.40 2.94
CA ALA A 216 -5.34 -5.37 2.46
C ALA A 216 -5.52 -4.70 1.09
N PHE A 217 -4.46 -4.58 0.29
CA PHE A 217 -4.49 -3.88 -1.00
C PHE A 217 -4.04 -4.78 -2.14
N LEU A 218 -4.80 -4.81 -3.23
CA LEU A 218 -4.49 -5.51 -4.47
C LEU A 218 -4.60 -4.53 -5.65
N ALA A 219 -4.04 -4.89 -6.81
CA ALA A 219 -4.25 -4.17 -8.06
C ALA A 219 -4.70 -5.13 -9.16
N PRO A 220 -5.29 -4.63 -10.27
CA PRO A 220 -5.43 -5.42 -11.48
C PRO A 220 -4.09 -6.02 -11.90
N TYR A 221 -4.09 -7.31 -12.30
CA TYR A 221 -2.87 -7.98 -12.72
C TYR A 221 -2.13 -7.24 -13.83
N GLY A 222 -0.84 -7.01 -13.63
CA GLY A 222 0.04 -6.34 -14.59
C GLY A 222 0.04 -4.82 -14.52
N THR A 223 -0.63 -4.20 -13.53
CA THR A 223 -0.58 -2.75 -13.32
C THR A 223 0.89 -2.29 -13.20
N PRO A 224 1.36 -1.30 -13.97
CA PRO A 224 2.71 -0.77 -13.87
C PRO A 224 3.06 -0.34 -12.43
N TYR A 225 4.33 -0.46 -12.04
CA TYR A 225 4.71 -0.17 -10.65
C TYR A 225 4.51 1.32 -10.32
N GLU A 226 4.84 2.24 -11.24
CA GLU A 226 4.66 3.67 -11.00
C GLU A 226 3.18 4.12 -10.95
N GLU A 227 2.25 3.27 -11.37
CA GLU A 227 0.82 3.52 -11.26
C GLU A 227 0.25 3.13 -9.88
N ARG A 228 1.05 2.48 -9.02
CA ARG A 228 0.60 1.88 -7.75
C ARG A 228 0.78 2.77 -6.53
N GLY A 229 1.52 3.87 -6.63
CA GLY A 229 1.71 4.80 -5.51
C GLY A 229 2.26 4.14 -4.24
N ILE A 230 3.16 3.17 -4.37
CA ILE A 230 3.77 2.42 -3.26
C ILE A 230 5.28 2.71 -3.15
N PRO A 231 5.88 2.64 -1.94
CA PRO A 231 7.27 3.01 -1.74
C PRO A 231 8.25 1.94 -2.26
N PRO A 232 9.52 2.31 -2.51
CA PRO A 232 10.54 1.39 -3.03
C PRO A 232 10.72 0.10 -2.20
N THR A 233 10.53 0.16 -0.88
CA THR A 233 10.62 -1.01 0.02
C THR A 233 9.60 -2.09 -0.29
N SER A 234 8.51 -1.78 -1.01
CA SER A 234 7.56 -2.81 -1.44
C SER A 234 8.17 -3.76 -2.49
N LEU A 235 9.33 -3.42 -3.06
CA LEU A 235 10.12 -4.30 -3.92
C LEU A 235 11.13 -5.15 -3.17
N ASP A 236 11.24 -5.05 -1.84
CA ASP A 236 12.18 -5.88 -1.08
C ASP A 236 11.69 -7.32 -1.02
N THR A 237 12.50 -8.25 -1.48
CA THR A 237 12.29 -9.69 -1.26
C THR A 237 12.50 -9.99 0.22
N PHE A 238 11.50 -10.58 0.86
CA PHE A 238 11.59 -10.89 2.28
C PHE A 238 12.37 -12.19 2.52
N PRO A 239 13.28 -12.22 3.51
CA PRO A 239 14.09 -13.42 3.77
C PRO A 239 13.29 -14.66 4.18
N ASP A 240 12.10 -14.48 4.75
CA ASP A 240 11.20 -15.55 5.19
C ASP A 240 10.31 -16.09 4.06
N SER A 241 10.28 -15.41 2.91
CA SER A 241 9.47 -15.76 1.74
C SER A 241 10.24 -15.52 0.42
N PRO A 242 11.45 -16.09 0.27
CA PRO A 242 12.34 -15.86 -0.87
C PRO A 242 11.78 -16.41 -2.20
N GLU A 243 10.79 -17.30 -2.16
CA GLU A 243 10.09 -17.81 -3.33
C GLU A 243 9.25 -16.75 -4.06
N TYR A 244 8.96 -15.61 -3.41
CA TYR A 244 8.28 -14.45 -4.00
C TYR A 244 9.27 -13.30 -4.24
N PRO A 245 10.06 -13.33 -5.33
CA PRO A 245 11.01 -12.26 -5.63
C PRO A 245 10.29 -10.92 -5.77
N CYS A 246 10.94 -9.86 -5.26
CA CYS A 246 10.36 -8.52 -5.14
C CYS A 246 9.08 -8.45 -4.31
N ASN A 247 8.81 -9.48 -3.48
CA ASN A 247 7.57 -9.61 -2.74
C ASN A 247 6.32 -9.56 -3.64
N TYR A 248 6.44 -10.12 -4.85
CA TYR A 248 5.39 -10.07 -5.86
C TYR A 248 4.53 -11.32 -5.86
N HIS A 249 3.24 -11.13 -5.68
CA HIS A 249 2.23 -12.18 -5.59
C HIS A 249 1.15 -12.00 -6.65
N VAL A 250 0.69 -13.10 -7.22
CA VAL A 250 -0.37 -13.14 -8.22
C VAL A 250 -1.46 -14.08 -7.77
N TYR A 251 -2.71 -13.63 -7.89
CA TYR A 251 -3.88 -14.38 -7.49
C TYR A 251 -4.91 -14.47 -8.60
N ARG A 252 -5.72 -15.52 -8.54
CA ARG A 252 -6.97 -15.63 -9.28
C ARG A 252 -8.14 -15.67 -8.29
N VAL A 253 -9.19 -14.92 -8.59
CA VAL A 253 -10.45 -14.95 -7.86
C VAL A 253 -11.16 -16.28 -8.14
N ILE A 254 -11.50 -17.02 -7.09
CA ILE A 254 -12.19 -18.31 -7.17
C ILE A 254 -13.56 -18.30 -6.47
N LYS A 255 -13.85 -17.25 -5.70
CA LYS A 255 -15.18 -16.91 -5.16
C LYS A 255 -15.35 -15.41 -5.26
N GLU A 256 -16.54 -14.95 -5.67
CA GLU A 256 -16.80 -13.52 -5.82
C GLU A 256 -16.86 -12.79 -4.48
N PHE A 257 -16.36 -11.56 -4.45
CA PHE A 257 -16.45 -10.68 -3.27
C PHE A 257 -16.39 -9.21 -3.69
N ALA A 258 -16.95 -8.33 -2.85
CA ALA A 258 -16.91 -6.90 -3.09
C ALA A 258 -15.67 -6.27 -2.42
N VAL A 259 -15.18 -5.20 -3.05
CA VAL A 259 -14.04 -4.39 -2.60
C VAL A 259 -14.37 -2.90 -2.75
N ASP A 260 -13.68 -2.06 -1.98
CA ASP A 260 -13.56 -0.65 -2.33
C ASP A 260 -12.57 -0.54 -3.50
N PHE A 261 -12.89 0.26 -4.50
CA PHE A 261 -12.20 0.34 -5.79
C PHE A 261 -12.13 1.79 -6.27
N GLY A 262 -11.00 2.15 -6.87
CA GLY A 262 -10.79 3.50 -7.37
C GLY A 262 -9.36 3.77 -7.82
N PRO A 263 -9.12 4.94 -8.42
CA PRO A 263 -7.79 5.37 -8.83
C PRO A 263 -6.88 5.62 -7.63
N ILE A 264 -5.60 5.34 -7.81
CA ILE A 264 -4.53 5.51 -6.82
C ILE A 264 -3.99 6.95 -6.90
N ALA A 265 -3.79 7.59 -5.76
CA ALA A 265 -3.18 8.92 -5.67
C ALA A 265 -1.70 8.89 -6.10
N SER A 266 -1.20 10.02 -6.63
CA SER A 266 0.23 10.20 -6.80
C SER A 266 0.94 10.17 -5.44
N ALA A 267 2.00 9.36 -5.34
CA ALA A 267 2.75 9.18 -4.10
C ALA A 267 4.18 8.71 -4.41
N PHE A 268 5.11 8.90 -3.48
CA PHE A 268 6.47 8.37 -3.56
C PHE A 268 7.19 8.69 -4.88
N GLN A 269 7.00 9.91 -5.36
CA GLN A 269 7.53 10.43 -6.62
C GLN A 269 7.06 9.67 -7.88
N GLN A 270 5.94 8.97 -7.78
CA GLN A 270 5.28 8.25 -8.85
C GLN A 270 3.95 8.92 -9.20
N PRO A 271 3.51 8.86 -10.48
CA PRO A 271 2.25 9.48 -10.90
C PRO A 271 1.02 8.83 -10.26
N GLY A 272 1.07 7.55 -9.88
CA GLY A 272 -0.13 6.82 -9.48
C GLY A 272 -1.11 6.68 -10.66
N GLY A 273 -2.41 6.76 -10.39
CA GLY A 273 -3.45 6.74 -11.41
C GLY A 273 -3.89 5.34 -11.87
N GLY A 274 -3.16 4.29 -11.49
CA GLY A 274 -3.64 2.92 -11.59
C GLY A 274 -4.86 2.70 -10.71
N SER A 275 -5.53 1.55 -10.86
CA SER A 275 -6.63 1.20 -9.96
C SER A 275 -6.15 0.32 -8.82
N GLN A 276 -6.70 0.54 -7.62
CA GLN A 276 -6.51 -0.36 -6.47
C GLN A 276 -7.83 -0.99 -6.03
N TYR A 277 -7.69 -2.15 -5.41
CA TYR A 277 -8.74 -2.83 -4.66
C TYR A 277 -8.34 -2.81 -3.18
N HIS A 278 -9.21 -2.23 -2.33
CA HIS A 278 -9.05 -2.21 -0.90
C HIS A 278 -10.03 -3.21 -0.27
N LEU A 279 -9.47 -4.14 0.49
CA LEU A 279 -10.17 -5.26 1.09
C LEU A 279 -10.77 -4.84 2.43
N VAL A 280 -12.06 -4.54 2.43
CA VAL A 280 -12.78 -4.05 3.63
C VAL A 280 -13.75 -5.11 4.13
N SER A 281 -13.69 -5.42 5.43
CA SER A 281 -14.45 -6.52 6.04
C SER A 281 -15.95 -6.39 5.84
N ARG A 282 -16.48 -5.16 5.90
CA ARG A 282 -17.92 -4.87 5.71
C ARG A 282 -18.45 -5.26 4.32
N LEU A 283 -17.58 -5.42 3.32
CA LEU A 283 -17.95 -5.76 1.94
C LEU A 283 -17.83 -7.26 1.65
N ILE A 284 -17.28 -8.04 2.58
CA ILE A 284 -16.99 -9.46 2.40
C ILE A 284 -17.77 -10.22 3.49
N ALA A 285 -18.86 -10.87 3.11
CA ALA A 285 -19.86 -11.39 4.05
C ALA A 285 -19.31 -12.34 5.13
N GLU A 286 -18.29 -13.13 4.80
CA GLU A 286 -17.68 -14.11 5.72
C GLU A 286 -16.42 -13.58 6.43
N ALA A 287 -15.97 -12.36 6.09
CA ALA A 287 -14.77 -11.80 6.67
C ALA A 287 -14.95 -11.46 8.16
N PRO A 288 -13.87 -11.50 8.96
CA PRO A 288 -13.92 -11.09 10.36
C PRO A 288 -14.34 -9.60 10.48
N GLN A 289 -15.44 -9.35 11.16
CA GLN A 289 -15.98 -7.99 11.34
C GLN A 289 -15.35 -7.25 12.54
N ASN A 290 -14.35 -7.84 13.20
CA ASN A 290 -13.63 -7.25 14.33
C ASN A 290 -12.48 -6.32 13.90
N ARG A 291 -12.28 -6.15 12.59
CA ARG A 291 -11.30 -5.25 11.97
C ARG A 291 -11.91 -4.63 10.72
N ASP A 292 -11.49 -3.42 10.39
CA ASP A 292 -11.98 -2.73 9.18
C ASP A 292 -11.45 -3.38 7.90
N GLU A 293 -10.20 -3.85 7.91
CA GLU A 293 -9.52 -4.43 6.75
C GLU A 293 -9.39 -5.96 6.82
N VAL A 294 -9.38 -6.60 5.64
CA VAL A 294 -9.16 -8.04 5.46
C VAL A 294 -7.80 -8.28 4.82
N ALA A 295 -6.97 -9.09 5.47
CA ALA A 295 -5.69 -9.51 4.91
C ALA A 295 -5.87 -10.38 3.67
N VAL A 296 -5.03 -10.19 2.65
CA VAL A 296 -5.02 -11.05 1.44
C VAL A 296 -4.85 -12.53 1.81
N GLY A 297 -4.01 -12.82 2.80
CA GLY A 297 -3.79 -14.19 3.29
C GLY A 297 -5.07 -14.84 3.83
N TRP A 298 -5.98 -14.07 4.41
CA TRP A 298 -7.29 -14.56 4.85
C TRP A 298 -8.15 -14.97 3.65
N LEU A 299 -8.17 -14.17 2.57
CA LEU A 299 -8.91 -14.52 1.35
C LEU A 299 -8.36 -15.79 0.71
N VAL A 300 -7.05 -16.01 0.75
CA VAL A 300 -6.45 -17.26 0.25
C VAL A 300 -6.87 -18.45 1.11
N GLN A 301 -6.77 -18.33 2.43
CA GLN A 301 -7.12 -19.41 3.37
C GLN A 301 -8.61 -19.79 3.34
N ASN A 302 -9.49 -18.85 3.01
CA ASN A 302 -10.94 -19.04 2.98
C ASN A 302 -11.51 -19.25 1.56
N GLY A 303 -10.65 -19.52 0.58
CA GLY A 303 -11.10 -19.93 -0.76
C GLY A 303 -11.71 -18.82 -1.59
N TYR A 304 -11.33 -17.56 -1.36
CA TYR A 304 -11.67 -16.43 -2.23
C TYR A 304 -10.63 -16.23 -3.33
N LEU A 305 -9.36 -16.46 -3.01
CA LEU A 305 -8.22 -16.33 -3.90
C LEU A 305 -7.40 -17.62 -3.95
N VAL A 306 -6.81 -17.90 -5.11
CA VAL A 306 -5.76 -18.93 -5.26
C VAL A 306 -4.48 -18.28 -5.79
N ARG A 307 -3.32 -18.65 -5.23
CA ARG A 307 -2.00 -18.20 -5.68
C ARG A 307 -1.67 -18.79 -7.05
N LEU A 308 -1.03 -18.00 -7.91
CA LEU A 308 -0.63 -18.41 -9.27
C LEU A 308 0.89 -18.46 -9.47
N ASN A 309 1.67 -17.99 -8.51
CA ASN A 309 3.13 -18.06 -8.49
C ASN A 309 3.63 -18.46 -7.12
#